data_AF-A0A6G8Q214-F1
#
_entry.id   AF-A0A6G8Q214-F1
#
_cell.length_a   1.000
_cell.length_b   1.000
_cell.length_c   1.000
_cell.angle_alpha   90.00
_cell.angle_beta   90.00
_cell.angle_gamma   90.00
#
_symmetry.space_group_name_H-M   'P 1'
#
loop_
_entity.id
_entity.type
_entity.pdbx_description
1 polymer ?
#
loop_
_entity_poly.entity_id
_entity_poly.type
_entity_poly.pdbx_seq_one_letter_code
_entity_poly.pdbx_strand_id
1 'polypeptide(L)'
;MKSARSTYRRRRLGALFVATAAVFALYTGTGAGAGTQPVRYTVSPGDTLWDIAVAHTPSREDPRPVVEIIKEANDLSGTRIHPGMTLELPPVE
;
A
#
# COMPACT_ATOMS: atom_id res chain seq x y z
N MET A 1 30.46 -43.29 39.37
CA MET A 1 29.10 -43.83 39.63
C MET A 1 28.10 -42.68 39.58
N LYS A 2 27.13 -42.75 38.66
CA LYS A 2 25.86 -41.98 38.53
C LYS A 2 25.89 -40.50 38.10
N SER A 3 25.38 -40.31 36.86
CA SER A 3 24.91 -39.07 36.25
C SER A 3 23.48 -38.71 36.73
N ALA A 4 23.20 -37.43 37.02
CA ALA A 4 21.88 -36.82 37.24
C ALA A 4 22.07 -35.31 37.49
N ARG A 5 21.37 -34.34 36.89
CA ARG A 5 20.24 -34.30 35.98
C ARG A 5 20.34 -33.07 35.08
N SER A 6 20.11 -33.33 33.81
CA SER A 6 19.72 -32.43 32.74
C SER A 6 18.56 -31.48 33.12
N THR A 7 18.34 -30.45 32.30
CA THR A 7 17.04 -29.79 31.99
C THR A 7 16.65 -28.40 32.52
N TYR A 8 17.56 -27.53 32.99
CA TYR A 8 17.14 -26.13 33.32
C TYR A 8 17.86 -24.98 32.60
N ARG A 9 19.09 -25.17 32.09
CA ARG A 9 19.82 -24.07 31.43
C ARG A 9 19.44 -23.81 29.96
N ARG A 10 18.86 -24.80 29.27
CA ARG A 10 18.48 -24.67 27.85
C ARG A 10 17.14 -23.97 27.61
N ARG A 11 16.28 -23.89 28.64
CA ARG A 11 14.94 -23.27 28.53
C ARG A 11 14.94 -21.75 28.70
N ARG A 12 15.85 -21.19 29.51
CA ARG A 12 15.93 -19.74 29.75
C ARG A 12 16.54 -18.95 28.59
N LEU A 13 17.43 -19.57 27.81
CA LEU A 13 18.01 -18.94 26.62
C LEU A 13 17.03 -18.90 25.43
N GLY A 14 16.15 -19.90 25.29
CA GLY A 14 15.11 -19.88 24.26
C GLY A 14 14.02 -18.83 24.52
N ALA A 15 13.64 -18.62 25.78
CA ALA A 15 12.61 -17.65 26.15
C ALA A 15 13.02 -16.19 25.89
N LEU A 16 14.30 -15.85 26.06
CA LEU A 16 14.80 -14.50 25.79
C LEU A 16 14.90 -14.20 24.28
N PHE A 17 15.20 -15.21 23.46
CA PHE A 17 15.25 -15.08 21.99
C PHE A 17 13.84 -14.98 21.36
N VAL A 18 12.85 -15.67 21.94
CA VAL A 18 11.44 -15.56 21.52
C VAL A 18 10.84 -14.21 21.95
N ALA A 19 11.24 -13.67 23.10
CA ALA A 19 10.76 -12.38 23.59
C ALA A 19 11.25 -11.19 22.73
N THR A 20 12.51 -11.20 22.27
CA THR A 20 13.02 -10.15 21.37
C THR A 20 12.42 -10.24 19.96
N ALA A 21 12.20 -11.44 19.43
CA ALA A 21 11.50 -11.62 18.16
C ALA A 21 10.01 -11.18 18.24
N ALA A 22 9.35 -11.40 19.37
CA ALA A 22 7.98 -10.94 19.60
C ALA A 22 7.86 -9.42 19.69
N VAL A 23 8.83 -8.74 20.32
CA VAL A 23 8.87 -7.26 20.34
C VAL A 23 9.15 -6.70 18.93
N PHE A 24 10.05 -7.30 18.16
CA PHE A 24 10.31 -6.88 16.78
C PHE A 24 9.07 -7.05 15.88
N ALA A 25 8.33 -8.16 16.02
CA ALA A 25 7.07 -8.38 15.30
C ALA A 25 5.97 -7.38 15.70
N LEU A 26 5.97 -6.89 16.94
CA LEU A 26 5.07 -5.81 17.38
C LEU A 26 5.50 -4.43 16.85
N TYR A 27 6.81 -4.19 16.66
CA TYR A 27 7.33 -2.97 16.04
C TYR A 27 7.05 -2.91 14.52
N THR A 28 7.01 -4.05 13.82
CA THR A 28 6.67 -4.09 12.39
C THR A 28 5.16 -4.25 12.13
N GLY A 29 4.39 -4.70 13.11
CA GLY A 29 2.98 -5.09 12.96
C GLY A 29 1.92 -4.02 13.26
N THR A 30 2.29 -2.81 13.64
CA THR A 30 1.32 -1.76 14.06
C THR A 30 1.09 -0.65 13.04
N GLY A 31 1.68 -0.79 11.85
CA GLY A 31 1.44 0.08 10.71
C GLY A 31 0.64 -0.63 9.63
N ALA A 32 -0.50 -1.24 9.97
CA ALA A 32 -1.56 -1.41 8.97
C ALA A 32 -2.08 0.00 8.69
N GLY A 33 -1.30 0.76 7.90
CA GLY A 33 -1.78 2.00 7.31
C GLY A 33 -3.11 1.65 6.69
N ALA A 34 -4.16 2.36 7.09
CA ALA A 34 -5.35 2.47 6.29
C ALA A 34 -4.95 3.24 5.02
N GLY A 35 -4.04 2.65 4.22
CA GLY A 35 -3.67 3.14 2.92
C GLY A 35 -4.91 2.94 2.10
N THR A 36 -5.56 4.04 1.73
CA THR A 36 -6.71 3.97 0.85
C THR A 36 -6.25 3.26 -0.41
N GLN A 37 -6.85 2.09 -0.66
CA GLN A 37 -6.41 1.26 -1.76
C GLN A 37 -6.65 2.01 -3.08
N PRO A 38 -5.69 1.98 -4.02
CA PRO A 38 -5.88 2.58 -5.33
C PRO A 38 -7.10 1.95 -6.01
N VAL A 39 -7.94 2.80 -6.62
CA VAL A 39 -9.14 2.37 -7.32
C VAL A 39 -8.76 2.06 -8.75
N ARG A 40 -9.03 0.84 -9.22
CA ARG A 40 -8.81 0.49 -10.64
C ARG A 40 -10.01 0.90 -11.47
N TYR A 41 -9.76 1.64 -12.55
CA TYR A 41 -10.77 2.10 -13.50
C TYR A 41 -10.42 1.65 -14.92
N THR A 42 -11.40 1.15 -15.66
CA THR A 42 -11.23 0.82 -17.08
C THR A 42 -11.76 1.96 -17.94
N VAL A 43 -10.90 2.53 -18.77
CA VAL A 43 -11.20 3.65 -19.65
C VAL A 43 -12.29 3.26 -20.65
N SER A 44 -13.34 4.07 -20.71
CA SER A 44 -14.46 3.91 -21.64
C SER A 44 -14.25 4.71 -22.93
N PRO A 45 -14.92 4.34 -24.05
CA PRO A 45 -14.90 5.16 -25.26
C PRO A 45 -15.40 6.58 -25.00
N GLY A 46 -14.57 7.57 -25.34
CA GLY A 46 -14.88 8.99 -25.14
C GLY A 46 -14.31 9.60 -23.87
N ASP A 47 -13.81 8.78 -22.93
CA ASP A 47 -13.14 9.27 -21.73
C ASP A 47 -11.86 10.02 -22.08
N THR A 48 -11.62 11.11 -21.35
CA THR A 48 -10.33 11.78 -21.34
C THR A 48 -9.71 11.68 -19.96
N LEU A 49 -8.39 11.74 -19.89
CA LEU A 49 -7.67 11.75 -18.62
C LEU A 49 -8.09 12.96 -17.75
N TRP A 50 -8.45 14.07 -18.41
CA TRP A 50 -8.97 15.26 -17.75
C TRP A 50 -10.32 15.01 -17.09
N ASP A 51 -11.28 14.40 -17.80
CA ASP A 51 -12.61 14.15 -17.24
C ASP A 51 -12.55 13.17 -16.06
N ILE A 52 -11.69 12.16 -16.15
CA ILE A 52 -11.43 11.21 -15.06
C ILE A 52 -10.84 11.95 -13.85
N ALA A 53 -9.86 12.82 -14.06
CA ALA A 53 -9.25 13.60 -12.99
C ALA A 53 -10.25 14.57 -12.34
N VAL A 54 -11.08 15.26 -13.14
CA VAL A 54 -12.15 16.14 -12.63
C VAL A 54 -13.13 15.37 -11.76
N ALA A 55 -13.50 14.15 -12.14
CA ALA A 55 -14.38 13.30 -11.35
C ALA A 55 -13.77 12.89 -9.99
N HIS A 56 -12.44 12.91 -9.87
CA HIS A 56 -11.70 12.60 -8.64
C HIS A 56 -11.20 13.86 -7.91
N THR A 57 -11.55 15.05 -8.40
CA THR A 57 -11.16 16.32 -7.80
C THR A 57 -12.36 16.94 -7.08
N PRO A 58 -12.23 17.39 -5.82
CA PRO A 58 -13.29 18.10 -5.12
C PRO A 58 -13.75 19.34 -5.90
N SER A 59 -15.04 19.70 -5.80
CA SER A 59 -15.71 20.65 -6.72
C SER A 59 -15.22 22.11 -6.70
N ARG A 60 -14.06 22.42 -6.12
CA ARG A 60 -13.41 23.74 -6.12
C ARG A 60 -11.88 23.67 -6.23
N GLU A 61 -11.33 22.48 -6.46
CA GLU A 61 -9.89 22.26 -6.55
C GLU A 61 -9.45 22.17 -8.01
N ASP A 62 -8.17 22.39 -8.22
CA ASP A 62 -7.55 22.27 -9.54
C ASP A 62 -7.37 20.77 -9.86
N PRO A 63 -7.86 20.26 -11.00
CA PRO A 63 -7.68 18.85 -11.38
C PRO A 63 -6.29 18.55 -11.95
N ARG A 64 -5.47 19.56 -12.29
CA ARG A 64 -4.12 19.34 -12.87
C ARG A 64 -3.19 18.48 -12.00
N PRO A 65 -3.11 18.68 -10.66
CA PRO A 65 -2.35 17.79 -9.80
C PRO A 65 -2.87 16.35 -9.84
N VAL A 66 -4.19 16.15 -9.92
CA VAL A 66 -4.79 14.81 -10.00
C VAL A 66 -4.43 14.14 -11.33
N VAL A 67 -4.39 14.88 -12.45
CA VAL A 67 -3.88 14.36 -13.73
C VAL A 67 -2.45 13.86 -13.59
N GLU A 68 -1.56 14.63 -12.95
CA GLU A 68 -0.16 14.24 -12.75
C GLU A 68 -0.05 13.01 -11.84
N ILE A 69 -0.84 12.94 -10.76
CA ILE A 69 -0.89 11.76 -9.88
C ILE A 69 -1.32 10.51 -10.66
N ILE A 70 -2.36 10.60 -11.50
CA ILE A 70 -2.80 9.46 -12.32
C ILE A 70 -1.70 9.07 -13.32
N LYS A 71 -0.99 10.03 -13.91
CA LYS A 71 0.11 9.73 -14.84
C LYS A 71 1.26 9.00 -14.15
N GLU A 72 1.69 9.49 -12.99
CA GLU A 72 2.77 8.87 -12.21
C GLU A 72 2.39 7.47 -11.74
N ALA A 73 1.17 7.26 -11.26
CA ALA A 73 0.69 5.96 -10.81
C ALA A 73 0.60 4.91 -11.94
N ASN A 74 0.51 5.34 -13.20
CA ASN A 74 0.30 4.47 -14.36
C ASN A 74 1.45 4.52 -15.38
N ASP A 75 2.59 5.10 -15.03
CA ASP A 75 3.76 5.29 -15.90
C ASP A 75 3.41 5.93 -17.27
N LEU A 76 2.46 6.88 -17.28
CA LEU A 76 2.02 7.54 -18.51
C LEU A 76 2.98 8.66 -18.91
N SER A 77 3.53 8.57 -20.12
CA SER A 77 4.40 9.60 -20.70
C SER A 77 3.66 10.88 -21.15
N GLY A 78 2.33 10.87 -21.11
CA GLY A 78 1.49 11.99 -21.53
C GLY A 78 0.03 11.79 -21.12
N THR A 79 -0.89 12.54 -21.74
CA THR A 79 -2.32 12.53 -21.39
C THR A 79 -3.16 11.61 -22.28
N ARG A 80 -2.53 10.90 -23.22
CA ARG A 80 -3.23 10.00 -24.15
C ARG A 80 -3.56 8.69 -23.45
N ILE A 81 -4.85 8.40 -23.38
CA ILE A 81 -5.41 7.15 -22.87
C ILE A 81 -6.26 6.48 -23.96
N HIS A 82 -6.49 5.18 -23.83
CA HIS A 82 -7.22 4.39 -24.82
C HIS A 82 -8.33 3.58 -24.15
N PRO A 83 -9.51 3.41 -24.80
CA PRO A 83 -10.55 2.56 -24.27
C PRO A 83 -10.04 1.14 -24.00
N GLY A 84 -10.45 0.56 -22.86
CA GLY A 84 -9.98 -0.74 -22.37
C GLY A 84 -8.68 -0.69 -21.57
N MET A 85 -7.98 0.44 -21.52
CA MET A 85 -6.84 0.65 -20.61
C MET A 85 -7.33 0.62 -19.16
N THR A 86 -6.60 -0.07 -18.28
CA THR A 86 -6.85 -0.02 -16.83
C THR A 86 -5.93 1.00 -16.21
N LEU A 87 -6.51 1.95 -15.49
CA LEU A 87 -5.81 2.99 -14.75
C LEU A 87 -5.97 2.76 -13.25
N GLU A 88 -4.89 2.95 -12.51
CA GLU A 88 -4.89 3.14 -11.07
C GLU A 88 -5.19 4.61 -10.76
N LEU A 89 -6.31 4.86 -10.09
CA LEU A 89 -6.75 6.19 -9.72
C LEU A 89 -6.45 6.45 -8.25
N PRO A 90 -6.10 7.71 -7.90
CA PRO A 90 -5.95 8.07 -6.52
C PRO A 90 -7.27 7.89 -5.77
N PRO A 91 -7.20 7.60 -4.46
CA PRO A 91 -8.38 7.60 -3.62
C PRO A 91 -9.03 8.99 -3.61
N VAL A 92 -10.36 9.02 -3.63
CA VAL A 92 -11.12 10.24 -3.38
C VAL A 92 -11.08 10.55 -1.88
N GLU A 93 -10.70 11.77 -1.51
CA GLU A 93 -10.72 12.28 -0.12
C GLU A 93 -11.76 13.39 0.03
#